data_AF-A0A919CIP6-F1
#
_entry.id   AF-A0A919CIP6-F1
#
_cell.length_a   1.000
_cell.length_b   1.000
_cell.length_c   1.000
_cell.angle_alpha   90.00
_cell.angle_beta   90.00
_cell.angle_gamma   90.00
#
_symmetry.space_group_name_H-M   'P 1'
#
loop_
_entity.id
_entity.type
_entity.pdbx_description
1 polymer ?
#
loop_
_entity_poly.entity_id
_entity_poly.type
_entity_poly.pdbx_seq_one_letter_code
_entity_poly.pdbx_strand_id
1 'polypeptide(L)'
;MIFLSVYTLTFAGMLVFSLITKVLMKLRGTYDRTPKAVQIEELVMAPIMLVGLIGSALYLFDVPLIGQTFWKIFAALFIVLSVVGYWMPKFQWIKQELDPRKFAIVFSILNLLNLPFVYMLINYAYVSYPI
;
A
#
# COMPACT_ATOMS: atom_id res chain seq x y z
N MET A 1 -19.28 -10.99 -0.31
CA MET A 1 -19.23 -9.65 -0.95
C MET A 1 -19.12 -8.51 0.05
N ILE A 2 -20.10 -8.31 0.96
CA ILE A 2 -20.11 -7.17 1.91
C ILE A 2 -18.80 -7.04 2.72
N PHE A 3 -18.29 -8.13 3.29
CA PHE A 3 -17.04 -8.11 4.07
C PHE A 3 -15.85 -7.58 3.25
N LEU A 4 -15.71 -8.04 2.00
CA LEU A 4 -14.62 -7.62 1.14
C LEU A 4 -14.76 -6.16 0.72
N SER A 5 -15.99 -5.70 0.44
CA SER A 5 -16.25 -4.31 0.07
C SER A 5 -15.95 -3.33 1.20
N VAL A 6 -16.43 -3.62 2.43
CA VAL A 6 -16.12 -2.82 3.62
C VAL A 6 -14.61 -2.76 3.87
N TYR A 7 -13.93 -3.88 3.62
CA TYR A 7 -12.49 -3.95 3.78
C TYR A 7 -11.74 -3.11 2.74
N THR A 8 -12.06 -3.27 1.45
CA THR A 8 -11.44 -2.51 0.35
C THR A 8 -11.63 -1.00 0.56
N LEU A 9 -12.80 -0.58 1.06
CA LEU A 9 -13.04 0.80 1.49
C LEU A 9 -12.15 1.24 2.65
N THR A 10 -11.96 0.38 3.65
CA THR A 10 -11.09 0.66 4.80
C THR A 10 -9.64 0.82 4.36
N PHE A 11 -9.14 -0.10 3.52
CA PHE A 11 -7.78 -0.03 2.97
C PHE A 11 -7.57 1.21 2.09
N ALA A 12 -8.52 1.50 1.19
CA ALA A 12 -8.48 2.73 0.39
C ALA A 12 -8.50 3.98 1.28
N GLY A 13 -9.33 3.99 2.33
CA GLY A 13 -9.36 5.05 3.34
C GLY A 13 -8.01 5.23 4.03
N MET A 14 -7.30 4.16 4.38
CA MET A 14 -5.97 4.23 4.98
C MET A 14 -4.92 4.77 4.00
N LEU A 15 -4.98 4.37 2.72
CA LEU A 15 -4.10 4.91 1.69
C LEU A 15 -4.33 6.41 1.47
N VAL A 16 -5.60 6.84 1.41
CA VAL A 16 -5.98 8.26 1.33
C VAL A 16 -5.52 9.02 2.57
N PHE A 17 -5.74 8.47 3.77
CA PHE A 17 -5.30 9.07 5.02
C PHE A 17 -3.77 9.24 5.08
N SER A 18 -3.02 8.25 4.58
CA SER A 18 -1.57 8.33 4.42
C SER A 18 -1.15 9.49 3.51
N LEU A 19 -1.81 9.64 2.36
CA LEU A 19 -1.56 10.76 1.44
C LEU A 19 -1.88 12.11 2.09
N ILE A 20 -3.04 12.24 2.75
CA ILE A 20 -3.46 13.46 3.46
C ILE A 20 -2.42 13.82 4.53
N THR A 21 -1.98 12.84 5.33
CA THR A 21 -0.98 13.06 6.38
C THR A 21 0.32 13.61 5.82
N LYS A 22 0.80 13.06 4.68
CA LYS A 22 2.01 13.57 4.01
C LYS A 22 1.84 14.99 3.48
N VAL A 23 0.69 15.30 2.88
CA VAL A 23 0.37 16.66 2.43
C VAL A 23 0.38 17.62 3.62
N LEU A 24 -0.26 17.26 4.73
CA LEU A 24 -0.27 18.06 5.95
C LEU A 24 1.13 18.26 6.54
N MET A 25 1.98 17.22 6.56
CA MET A 25 3.37 17.34 7.00
C MET A 25 4.16 18.31 6.12
N LYS A 26 3.95 18.28 4.81
CA LYS A 26 4.61 19.20 3.87
C LYS A 26 4.14 20.64 4.07
N LEU A 27 2.84 20.86 4.25
CA LEU A 27 2.28 22.18 4.55
C LEU A 27 2.78 22.74 5.90
N ARG A 28 3.08 21.86 6.87
CA ARG A 28 3.61 22.24 8.19
C ARG A 28 5.14 22.39 8.24
N GLY A 29 5.85 22.14 7.12
CA GLY A 29 7.33 22.16 7.08
C GLY A 29 7.99 21.06 7.90
N THR A 30 7.23 20.09 8.42
CA THR A 30 7.78 18.96 9.18
C THR A 30 8.25 17.83 8.26
N TYR A 31 7.81 17.81 7.01
CA TYR A 31 8.25 16.86 6.00
C TYR A 31 9.74 17.01 5.65
N ASP A 32 10.30 18.21 5.76
CA ASP A 32 11.72 18.45 5.46
C ASP A 32 12.66 17.87 6.53
N ARG A 33 12.11 17.46 7.67
CA ARG A 33 12.85 16.75 8.73
C ARG A 33 13.02 15.26 8.45
N THR A 34 12.26 14.71 7.49
CA THR A 34 12.36 13.30 7.09
C THR A 34 13.63 13.09 6.25
N PRO A 35 14.40 11.99 6.44
CA PRO A 35 15.61 11.76 5.63
C PRO A 35 15.31 11.72 4.12
N LYS A 36 16.20 12.28 3.29
CA LYS A 36 16.02 12.33 1.82
C LYS A 36 15.75 10.95 1.20
N ALA A 37 16.40 9.90 1.71
CA ALA A 37 16.18 8.53 1.24
C ALA A 37 14.74 8.05 1.45
N VAL A 38 14.11 8.42 2.59
CA VAL A 38 12.70 8.11 2.89
C VAL A 38 11.79 8.89 1.94
N GLN A 39 12.08 10.16 1.67
CA GLN A 39 11.29 10.97 0.75
C GLN A 39 11.32 10.43 -0.69
N ILE A 40 12.50 9.97 -1.15
CA ILE A 40 12.66 9.36 -2.48
C ILE A 40 11.89 8.05 -2.55
N GLU A 41 12.02 7.18 -1.55
CA GLU A 41 11.23 5.93 -1.48
C GLU A 41 9.73 6.23 -1.55
N GLU A 42 9.25 7.20 -0.78
CA GLU A 42 7.84 7.58 -0.78
C GLU A 42 7.34 8.11 -2.12
N LEU A 43 8.18 8.84 -2.85
CA LEU A 43 7.89 9.31 -4.21
C LEU A 43 7.81 8.14 -5.20
N VAL A 44 8.73 7.18 -5.10
CA VAL A 44 8.75 5.97 -5.94
C VAL A 44 7.55 5.06 -5.64
N MET A 45 7.11 5.00 -4.37
CA MET A 45 5.96 4.20 -3.95
C MET A 45 4.62 4.85 -4.25
N ALA A 46 4.57 6.17 -4.46
CA ALA A 46 3.31 6.88 -4.70
C ALA A 46 2.54 6.37 -5.95
N PRO A 47 3.17 6.14 -7.12
CA PRO A 47 2.50 5.51 -8.25
C PRO A 47 1.90 4.14 -7.92
N ILE A 48 2.62 3.32 -7.16
CA ILE A 48 2.16 1.98 -6.76
C ILE A 48 0.94 2.09 -5.84
N MET A 49 0.96 3.02 -4.88
CA MET A 49 -0.19 3.31 -4.02
C MET A 49 -1.40 3.80 -4.82
N LEU A 50 -1.19 4.64 -5.84
CA LEU A 50 -2.27 5.12 -6.71
C LEU A 50 -2.89 3.99 -7.52
N VAL A 51 -2.08 3.09 -8.08
CA VAL A 51 -2.59 1.89 -8.76
C VAL A 51 -3.38 1.01 -7.80
N GLY A 52 -2.90 0.84 -6.56
CA GLY A 52 -3.64 0.11 -5.52
C GLY A 52 -4.98 0.75 -5.15
N LEU A 53 -5.04 2.09 -5.07
CA LEU A 53 -6.27 2.85 -4.84
C LEU A 53 -7.26 2.70 -6.00
N ILE A 54 -6.77 2.84 -7.24
CA ILE A 54 -7.60 2.66 -8.44
C ILE A 54 -8.11 1.22 -8.48
N GLY A 55 -7.25 0.22 -8.29
CA GLY A 55 -7.64 -1.19 -8.23
C GLY A 55 -8.70 -1.45 -7.16
N SER A 56 -8.55 -0.86 -5.98
CA SER A 56 -9.53 -0.95 -4.91
C SER A 56 -10.90 -0.39 -5.34
N ALA A 57 -10.92 0.76 -6.00
CA ALA A 57 -12.15 1.37 -6.51
C ALA A 57 -12.79 0.51 -7.62
N LEU A 58 -11.99 0.07 -8.60
CA LEU A 58 -12.45 -0.82 -9.67
C LEU A 58 -13.06 -2.10 -9.11
N TYR A 59 -12.52 -2.61 -8.00
CA TYR A 59 -12.96 -3.87 -7.40
C TYR A 59 -14.32 -3.71 -6.74
N LEU A 60 -14.54 -2.54 -6.13
CA LEU A 60 -15.81 -2.21 -5.49
C LEU A 60 -16.95 -2.00 -6.49
N PHE A 61 -16.65 -1.48 -7.67
CA PHE A 61 -17.64 -1.17 -8.71
C PHE A 61 -17.73 -2.24 -9.80
N ASP A 62 -17.00 -3.35 -9.66
CA ASP A 62 -16.95 -4.46 -10.63
C ASP A 62 -16.55 -4.01 -12.05
N VAL A 63 -15.61 -3.06 -12.15
CA VAL A 63 -15.23 -2.44 -13.44
C VAL A 63 -13.98 -3.09 -14.03
N PRO A 64 -14.08 -3.72 -15.23
CA PRO A 64 -12.97 -4.40 -15.90
C PRO A 64 -12.09 -3.43 -16.70
N LEU A 65 -11.49 -2.43 -16.05
CA LEU A 65 -10.73 -1.41 -16.78
C LEU A 65 -9.34 -1.87 -17.24
N ILE A 66 -8.77 -2.90 -16.61
CA ILE A 66 -7.40 -3.36 -16.90
C ILE A 66 -7.33 -4.89 -16.97
N GLY A 67 -6.66 -5.42 -18.00
CA GLY A 67 -6.56 -6.84 -18.28
C GLY A 67 -5.77 -7.65 -17.25
N GLN A 68 -6.01 -8.97 -17.23
CA GLN A 68 -5.46 -9.91 -16.26
C GLN A 68 -3.91 -9.88 -16.19
N THR A 69 -3.23 -9.72 -17.32
CA THR A 69 -1.75 -9.66 -17.40
C THR A 69 -1.16 -8.52 -16.57
N PHE A 70 -1.80 -7.35 -16.57
CA PHE A 70 -1.35 -6.23 -15.75
C PHE A 70 -1.42 -6.57 -14.25
N TRP A 71 -2.54 -7.16 -13.81
CA TRP A 71 -2.72 -7.52 -12.41
C TRP A 71 -1.76 -8.62 -11.95
N LYS A 72 -1.39 -9.56 -12.83
CA LYS A 72 -0.33 -10.54 -12.56
C LYS A 72 1.02 -9.87 -12.33
N ILE A 73 1.42 -8.96 -13.23
CA ILE A 73 2.68 -8.21 -13.11
C ILE A 73 2.67 -7.35 -11.85
N PHE A 74 1.57 -6.66 -11.58
CA PHE A 74 1.41 -5.81 -10.41
C PHE A 74 1.43 -6.60 -9.11
N ALA A 75 0.79 -7.77 -9.06
CA ALA A 75 0.84 -8.67 -7.91
C ALA A 75 2.28 -9.16 -7.64
N ALA A 76 3.01 -9.56 -8.67
CA ALA A 76 4.42 -9.95 -8.54
C ALA A 76 5.27 -8.79 -8.00
N LEU A 77 5.11 -7.59 -8.56
CA LEU A 77 5.79 -6.39 -8.08
C LEU A 77 5.46 -6.10 -6.61
N PHE A 78 4.18 -6.15 -6.23
CA PHE A 78 3.73 -5.90 -4.86
C PHE A 78 4.32 -6.91 -3.86
N ILE A 79 4.38 -8.20 -4.23
CA ILE A 79 5.00 -9.24 -3.40
C ILE A 79 6.49 -8.95 -3.20
N VAL A 80 7.22 -8.63 -4.28
CA VAL A 80 8.64 -8.28 -4.20
C VAL A 80 8.84 -7.09 -3.28
N LEU A 81 8.06 -6.02 -3.45
CA LEU A 81 8.11 -4.82 -2.60
C LEU A 81 7.75 -5.11 -1.14
N SER A 82 6.81 -6.02 -0.88
CA SER A 82 6.45 -6.44 0.47
C SER A 82 7.59 -7.19 1.15
N VAL A 83 8.28 -8.07 0.41
CA VAL A 83 9.46 -8.79 0.90
C VAL A 83 10.61 -7.83 1.17
N VAL A 84 10.93 -6.95 0.22
CA VAL A 84 12.05 -6.01 0.39
C VAL A 84 11.74 -4.85 1.33
N GLY A 85 10.45 -4.63 1.64
CA GLY A 85 9.95 -3.51 2.43
C GLY A 85 10.62 -3.37 3.78
N TYR A 86 10.96 -4.48 4.44
CA TYR A 86 11.68 -4.44 5.72
C TYR A 86 13.02 -3.70 5.63
N TRP A 87 13.75 -3.83 4.52
CA TRP A 87 15.05 -3.17 4.31
C TRP A 87 14.94 -1.77 3.71
N MET A 88 13.72 -1.31 3.42
CA MET A 88 13.54 0.01 2.83
C MET A 88 13.87 1.14 3.82
N PRO A 89 14.41 2.27 3.32
CA PRO A 89 14.80 3.42 4.14
C PRO A 89 13.75 3.84 5.18
N LYS A 90 12.47 3.83 4.82
CA LYS A 90 11.37 4.22 5.70
C LYS A 90 11.25 3.31 6.91
N PHE A 91 11.25 2.00 6.71
CA PHE A 91 11.16 1.05 7.82
C PHE A 91 12.43 1.05 8.67
N GLN A 92 13.60 1.22 8.07
CA GLN A 92 14.85 1.36 8.81
C GLN A 92 14.87 2.63 9.67
N TRP A 93 14.37 3.75 9.14
CA TRP A 93 14.25 4.99 9.90
C TRP A 93 13.25 4.85 11.06
N ILE A 94 12.05 4.30 10.81
CA ILE A 94 11.05 4.06 11.87
C ILE A 94 11.60 3.12 12.96
N LYS A 95 12.39 2.10 12.58
CA LYS A 95 13.04 1.17 13.51
C LYS A 95 14.05 1.86 14.44
N GLN A 96 14.70 2.93 13.98
CA GLN A 96 15.65 3.71 14.79
C GLN A 96 14.93 4.64 15.78
N GLU A 97 13.75 5.14 15.42
CA GLU A 97 12.97 6.10 16.22
C GLU A 97 12.04 5.43 17.25
N LEU A 98 11.63 4.19 17.00
CA LEU A 98 10.68 3.47 17.86
C LEU A 98 11.37 2.42 18.74
N ASP A 99 10.82 2.24 19.94
CA ASP A 99 11.13 1.08 20.78
C ASP A 99 10.90 -0.24 20.01
N PRO A 100 11.79 -1.25 20.15
CA PRO A 100 11.69 -2.51 19.40
C PRO A 100 10.34 -3.21 19.50
N ARG A 101 9.67 -3.17 20.65
CA ARG A 101 8.35 -3.79 20.83
C ARG A 101 7.28 -3.01 20.08
N LYS A 102 7.31 -1.68 20.14
CA LYS A 102 6.37 -0.82 19.40
C LYS A 102 6.57 -0.99 17.90
N PHE A 103 7.81 -1.06 17.44
CA PHE A 103 8.15 -1.32 16.05
C PHE A 103 7.57 -2.67 15.58
N ALA A 104 7.79 -3.75 16.33
CA ALA A 104 7.30 -5.08 15.98
C ALA A 104 5.76 -5.14 15.88
N ILE A 105 5.05 -4.45 16.78
CA ILE A 105 3.59 -4.34 16.76
C ILE A 105 3.14 -3.58 15.51
N VAL A 106 3.72 -2.39 15.25
CA VAL A 106 3.36 -1.56 14.09
C VAL A 106 3.63 -2.32 12.78
N PHE A 107 4.79 -2.96 12.66
CA PHE A 107 5.16 -3.74 11.48
C PHE A 107 4.19 -4.92 11.26
N SER A 108 3.86 -5.67 12.32
CA SER A 108 2.90 -6.78 12.23
C SER A 108 1.51 -6.31 11.82
N ILE A 109 1.01 -5.22 12.41
CA ILE A 109 -0.29 -4.63 12.07
C ILE A 109 -0.31 -4.21 10.59
N LEU A 110 0.74 -3.52 10.12
CA LEU A 110 0.83 -3.10 8.71
C LEU A 110 0.81 -4.28 7.74
N ASN A 111 1.52 -5.37 8.04
CA ASN A 111 1.49 -6.57 7.22
C ASN A 111 0.12 -7.25 7.20
N LEU A 112 -0.55 -7.34 8.36
CA LEU A 112 -1.90 -7.89 8.46
C LEU A 112 -2.92 -7.05 7.69
N LEU A 113 -2.78 -5.73 7.72
CA LEU A 113 -3.60 -4.79 6.95
C LEU A 113 -3.40 -4.90 5.43
N ASN A 114 -2.26 -5.46 4.98
CA ASN A 114 -2.02 -5.69 3.56
C ASN A 114 -2.60 -7.02 3.05
N LEU A 115 -2.91 -7.99 3.92
CA LEU A 115 -3.34 -9.33 3.50
C LEU A 115 -4.55 -9.35 2.56
N PRO A 116 -5.61 -8.56 2.77
CA PRO A 116 -6.76 -8.63 1.88
C PRO A 116 -6.57 -7.79 0.61
N PHE A 117 -5.63 -6.84 0.60
CA PHE A 117 -5.15 -6.26 -0.65
C PHE A 117 -4.44 -7.33 -1.50
N VAL A 118 -3.63 -8.19 -0.88
CA VAL A 118 -3.05 -9.36 -1.57
C VAL A 118 -4.15 -10.28 -2.09
N TYR A 119 -5.21 -10.53 -1.32
CA TYR A 119 -6.36 -11.31 -1.79
C TYR A 119 -7.04 -10.68 -3.01
N MET A 120 -7.30 -9.37 -2.98
CA MET A 120 -7.87 -8.63 -4.11
C MET A 120 -6.98 -8.75 -5.36
N LEU A 121 -5.66 -8.59 -5.20
CA LEU A 121 -4.72 -8.73 -6.31
C LEU A 121 -4.71 -10.14 -6.90
N ILE A 122 -4.74 -11.18 -6.06
CA ILE A 122 -4.85 -12.58 -6.51
C ILE A 122 -6.18 -12.78 -7.27
N ASN A 123 -7.27 -12.24 -6.74
CA ASN A 123 -8.58 -12.33 -7.36
C ASN A 123 -8.59 -11.67 -8.76
N TYR A 124 -8.00 -10.48 -8.90
CA TYR A 124 -7.85 -9.84 -10.21
C TYR A 124 -6.89 -10.56 -11.15
N ALA A 125 -5.79 -11.09 -10.62
CA ALA A 125 -4.77 -11.75 -11.42
C ALA A 125 -5.21 -13.15 -11.92
N TYR A 126 -6.14 -13.83 -11.23
CA TYR A 126 -6.41 -15.24 -11.49
C TYR A 126 -7.89 -15.66 -11.52
N VAL A 127 -8.82 -14.85 -10.99
CA VAL A 127 -10.22 -15.30 -10.75
C VAL A 127 -11.24 -14.48 -11.55
N SER A 128 -11.27 -13.16 -11.38
CA SER A 128 -12.40 -12.34 -11.87
C SER A 128 -12.30 -11.91 -13.33
N TYR A 129 -11.13 -12.02 -13.96
CA TYR A 129 -10.95 -11.72 -15.38
C TYR A 129 -10.28 -12.88 -16.12
N PRO A 130 -10.99 -14.00 -16.35
CA PRO A 130 -10.55 -15.01 -17.28
C PRO A 130 -10.75 -14.47 -18.71
N ILE A 131 -9.72 -13.83 -19.24
CA ILE A 131 -9.52 -13.67 -20.69
C ILE A 131 -8.22 -14.39 -21.02
#